data_AF-A0A6N7NYT3-F1
#
_entry.id   AF-A0A6N7NYT3-F1
#
_cell.length_a   1.000
_cell.length_b   1.000
_cell.length_c   1.000
_cell.angle_alpha   90.00
_cell.angle_beta   90.00
_cell.angle_gamma   90.00
#
_symmetry.space_group_name_H-M   'P 1'
#
loop_
_entity.id
_entity.type
_entity.pdbx_description
1 polymer ?
#
loop_
_entity_poly.entity_id
_entity_poly.type
_entity_poly.pdbx_seq_one_letter_code
_entity_poly.pdbx_strand_id
1 'polypeptide(L)' 'HQQRDINIYDYIQEYTNLARSTIIKILSDLKKGQYIVVEKGRLLNLTTLPEKY' A
#
# COMPACT_ATOMS: atom_id res chain seq x y z
N HIS A 1 22.30 9.58 -3.26
CA HIS A 1 20.88 9.55 -2.90
C HIS A 1 20.43 8.10 -2.72
N GLN A 2 20.42 7.57 -1.50
CA GLN A 2 19.92 6.22 -1.24
C GLN A 2 18.40 6.25 -1.40
N GLN A 3 17.89 5.81 -2.55
CA GLN A 3 16.51 5.37 -2.65
C GLN A 3 16.40 4.18 -1.70
N ARG A 4 15.86 4.41 -0.51
CA ARG A 4 15.54 3.30 0.38
C ARG A 4 14.45 2.51 -0.35
N ASP A 5 14.72 1.23 -0.61
CA ASP A 5 13.74 0.24 -1.01
C ASP A 5 12.73 0.05 0.13
N ILE A 6 11.92 1.08 0.40
CA ILE A 6 10.91 1.02 1.45
C ILE A 6 9.75 0.21 0.87
N ASN A 7 9.54 -0.95 1.47
CA ASN A 7 8.39 -1.76 1.18
C ASN A 7 7.14 -1.08 1.74
N ILE A 8 6.12 -0.89 0.90
CA ILE A 8 4.86 -0.26 1.33
C ILE A 8 4.21 -1.02 2.50
N TYR A 9 4.36 -2.35 2.57
CA TYR A 9 3.82 -3.14 3.67
C TYR A 9 4.47 -2.77 5.00
N ASP A 10 5.80 -2.66 5.02
CA ASP A 10 6.56 -2.31 6.23
C ASP A 10 6.32 -0.85 6.63
N TYR A 11 6.26 0.05 5.65
CA TYR A 11 5.89 1.44 5.88
C TYR A 11 4.52 1.54 6.55
N ILE A 12 3.46 1.00 5.93
CA ILE A 12 2.11 1.09 6.51
C ILE A 12 2.05 0.42 7.88
N GLN A 13 2.76 -0.68 8.10
CA GLN A 13 2.80 -1.35 9.41
C GLN A 13 3.55 -0.54 10.48
N GLU A 14 4.57 0.25 10.12
CA GLU A 14 5.22 1.15 11.08
C GLU A 14 4.31 2.32 11.47
N TYR A 15 3.46 2.79 10.55
CA TYR A 15 2.52 3.88 10.81
C TYR A 15 1.14 3.41 11.31
N THR A 16 0.85 2.11 11.29
CA THR A 16 -0.43 1.54 11.71
C THR A 16 -0.23 0.25 12.51
N ASN A 17 -0.96 0.07 13.61
CA ASN A 17 -0.92 -1.17 14.41
C ASN A 17 -1.70 -2.33 13.76
N LEU A 18 -1.85 -2.34 12.43
CA LEU A 18 -2.59 -3.36 11.70
C LEU A 18 -1.72 -4.60 11.46
N ALA A 19 -2.35 -5.77 11.52
CA ALA A 19 -1.69 -7.00 11.13
C ALA A 19 -1.33 -6.99 9.63
N ARG A 20 -0.21 -7.63 9.25
CA ARG A 20 0.20 -7.76 7.84
C ARG A 20 -0.91 -8.29 6.94
N SER A 21 -1.67 -9.28 7.41
CA SER A 21 -2.79 -9.86 6.66
C SER A 21 -3.86 -8.81 6.32
N THR A 22 -4.18 -7.92 7.26
CA THR A 22 -5.13 -6.82 7.05
C THR A 22 -4.59 -5.80 6.05
N ILE A 23 -3.32 -5.40 6.19
CA ILE A 23 -2.68 -4.44 5.27
C ILE A 23 -2.66 -5.01 3.84
N ILE A 24 -2.28 -6.29 3.68
CA ILE A 24 -2.28 -6.98 2.39
C ILE A 24 -3.68 -6.99 1.79
N LYS A 25 -4.71 -7.27 2.60
CA LYS A 25 -6.09 -7.31 2.13
C LYS A 25 -6.56 -5.95 1.63
N ILE A 26 -6.32 -4.89 2.41
CA ILE A 26 -6.64 -3.51 2.01
C ILE A 26 -5.89 -3.12 0.73
N LEU A 27 -4.58 -3.37 0.66
CA LEU A 27 -3.79 -3.06 -0.53
C LEU A 27 -4.25 -3.87 -1.76
N SER A 28 -4.69 -5.11 -1.56
CA SER A 28 -5.24 -5.94 -2.64
C SER A 28 -6.57 -5.39 -3.14
N ASP A 29 -7.45 -4.95 -2.23
CA ASP A 29 -8.73 -4.33 -2.58
C ASP A 29 -8.52 -2.98 -3.27
N LEU A 30 -7.56 -2.17 -2.79
CA LEU A 30 -7.16 -0.92 -3.42
C LEU A 30 -6.57 -1.15 -4.82
N LYS A 31 -5.70 -2.16 -4.97
CA LYS A 31 -5.13 -2.54 -6.27
C LYS A 31 -6.21 -3.02 -7.23
N LYS A 32 -7.15 -3.84 -6.75
CA LYS A 32 -8.29 -4.34 -7.54
C LYS A 32 -9.22 -3.22 -7.98
N GLY A 33 -9.43 -2.23 -7.12
CA GLY A 33 -10.17 -1.02 -7.44
C GLY A 33 -9.41 -0.02 -8.33
N GLN A 34 -8.19 -0.35 -8.77
CA GLN A 34 -7.30 0.53 -9.56
C GLN A 34 -6.99 1.86 -8.84
N TYR A 35 -7.08 1.86 -7.51
CA TYR A 35 -6.75 3.01 -6.67
C TYR A 35 -5.24 3.15 -6.47
N ILE A 36 -4.52 2.02 -6.49
CA ILE A 36 -3.07 1.99 -6.34
C ILE A 36 -2.44 1.02 -7.34
N VAL A 37 -1.23 1.35 -7.76
CA VAL A 37 -0.36 0.46 -8.53
C VAL A 37 0.82 0.10 -7.65
N VAL A 38 0.92 -1.18 -7.29
CA VAL A 38 2.03 -1.71 -6.50
C VAL A 38 2.77 -2.76 -7.32
N GLU A 39 4.07 -2.54 -7.51
CA GLU A 39 4.99 -3.49 -8.15
C GLU A 39 6.23 -3.73 -7.30
N LYS A 40 6.64 -5.00 -7.19
CA LYS A 40 7.80 -5.43 -6.39
C LYS A 40 7.80 -4.88 -4.95
N GLY A 41 6.62 -4.76 -4.33
CA GLY A 41 6.46 -4.22 -2.97
C GLY A 41 6.59 -2.70 -2.86
N ARG A 42 6.61 -1.98 -3.98
CA ARG A 42 6.65 -0.51 -4.02
C ARG A 42 5.39 0.07 -4.62
N LEU A 43 4.92 1.15 -4.02
CA LEU A 43 3.86 1.98 -4.58
C LEU A 43 4.42 2.77 -5.76
N LEU A 44 3.92 2.49 -6.97
CA LEU A 44 4.29 3.20 -8.19
C LEU A 44 3.34 4.33 -8.51
N ASN A 45 2.04 4.12 -8.22
CA ASN A 45 1.01 5.12 -8.49
C ASN A 45 -0.08 5.04 -7.43
N LEU A 46 -0.58 6.20 -7.04
CA LEU A 46 -1.73 6.35 -6.17
C LEU A 46 -2.70 7.30 -6.87
N THR A 47 -3.90 6.81 -7.17
CA THR A 47 -4.99 7.59 -7.74
C THR A 47 -5.93 8.04 -6.62
N THR A 48 -7.05 8.66 -6.97
CA THR A 48 -8.03 9.15 -6.01
C THR A 48 -8.62 7.99 -5.22
N LEU A 49 -8.23 7.87 -3.95
CA LEU A 49 -8.85 6.94 -3.02
C LEU A 49 -10.36 7.23 -2.95
N PRO A 50 -11.22 6.21 -2.89
CA PRO A 50 -12.65 6.46 -2.83
C PRO A 50 -12.98 7.12 -1.49
N GLU A 51 -13.94 8.04 -1.48
CA GLU A 51 -14.37 8.78 -0.27
C GLU A 51 -14.88 7.87 0.86
N LYS A 52 -15.10 6.58 0.59
CA LYS A 52 -15.55 5.59 1.58
C LYS A 52 -14.76 4.29 1.46
N TYR A 53 -14.04 3.94 2.52
CA TYR A 53 -13.53 2.61 2.86
C TYR A 53 -13.93 2.27 4.29
#